data_AF-M5GAY1-F1
#
_entry.id   AF-M5GAY1-F1
#
_cell.length_a   1.000
_cell.length_b   1.000
_cell.length_c   1.000
_cell.angle_alpha   90.00
_cell.angle_beta   90.00
_cell.angle_gamma   90.00
#
_symmetry.space_group_name_H-M   'P 1'
#
loop_
_entity.id
_entity.type
_entity.pdbx_description
1 polymer ?
#
loop_
_entity_poly.entity_id
_entity_poly.type
_entity_poly.pdbx_seq_one_letter_code
_entity_poly.pdbx_strand_id
1 'polypeptide(L)'
;MDMGAERPEQPRPILPSLKELCIRVVYNNLPSVTSFGQMSYETVKPFLIRMDAQQLHRVEENSPHLIDLDEEIWKALCTSEFIEIRRAVDSGQFDLPGSWREVYDEAESARDAKFALLQEKMKNNYKALAHEKEAKQIKVIEKAPPAKRRAFSCASIVPFLFPSSFSRNPFFSCGGKADSRSFTYAESPACRRGKQPSIRSLGASHVRL
;
A
#
# COMPACT_ATOMS: atom_id res chain seq x y z
N MET A 1 36.04 42.09 -58.38
CA MET A 1 35.09 42.48 -57.31
C MET A 1 34.65 41.18 -56.67
N ASP A 2 35.41 40.68 -55.69
CA ASP A 2 35.00 39.53 -54.89
C ASP A 2 34.76 40.07 -53.48
N MET A 3 33.49 40.28 -53.16
CA MET A 3 33.04 40.91 -51.92
C MET A 3 33.10 39.84 -50.83
N GLY A 4 34.04 40.01 -49.89
CA GLY A 4 34.22 39.12 -48.76
C GLY A 4 32.91 38.90 -48.00
N ALA A 5 32.41 37.68 -48.07
CA ALA A 5 31.33 37.21 -47.23
C ALA A 5 31.86 37.10 -45.78
N GLU A 6 31.58 38.12 -44.97
CA GLU A 6 31.82 38.11 -43.54
C GLU A 6 30.94 37.00 -42.91
N ARG A 7 31.59 35.90 -42.52
CA ARG A 7 30.91 34.76 -41.90
C ARG A 7 30.43 35.19 -40.50
N PRO A 8 29.15 35.02 -40.14
CA PRO A 8 28.64 35.45 -38.84
C PRO A 8 29.40 34.74 -37.70
N GLU A 9 29.90 35.50 -36.74
CA GLU A 9 30.56 34.98 -35.53
C GLU A 9 29.58 34.07 -34.78
N GLN A 10 29.82 32.75 -34.87
CA GLN A 10 29.08 31.76 -34.10
C GLN A 10 29.49 31.92 -32.62
N PRO A 11 28.55 31.94 -31.66
CA PRO A 11 28.89 32.03 -30.25
C PRO A 11 29.79 30.85 -29.87
N ARG A 12 30.99 31.15 -29.35
CA ARG A 12 31.94 30.13 -28.93
C ARG A 12 31.30 29.27 -27.83
N PRO A 13 31.31 27.94 -27.94
CA PRO A 13 30.76 27.09 -26.90
C PRO A 13 31.54 27.34 -25.61
N ILE A 14 30.83 27.75 -24.56
CA ILE A 14 31.39 27.95 -23.24
C ILE A 14 31.85 26.59 -22.74
N LEU A 15 33.16 26.37 -22.69
CA LEU A 15 33.73 25.14 -22.18
C LEU A 15 33.60 25.12 -20.66
N PRO A 16 33.11 24.01 -20.07
CA PRO A 16 33.00 23.91 -18.62
C PRO A 16 34.40 23.94 -17.98
N SER A 17 34.48 24.56 -16.82
CA SER A 17 35.71 24.53 -16.02
C SER A 17 36.04 23.09 -15.58
N LEU A 18 37.31 22.82 -15.30
CA LEU A 18 37.74 21.53 -14.74
C LEU A 18 36.94 21.18 -13.47
N LYS A 19 36.69 22.18 -12.62
CA LYS A 19 35.90 22.04 -11.40
C LYS A 19 34.50 21.50 -11.70
N GLU A 20 33.81 22.08 -12.67
CA GLU A 20 32.47 21.61 -13.07
C GLU A 20 32.48 20.18 -13.60
N LEU A 21 33.50 19.83 -14.40
CA LEU A 21 33.64 18.47 -14.92
C LEU A 21 33.83 17.47 -13.78
N CYS A 22 34.70 17.76 -12.81
CA CYS A 22 34.91 16.91 -11.65
C CYS A 22 33.62 16.76 -10.82
N ILE A 23 32.92 17.86 -10.56
CA ILE A 23 31.64 17.85 -9.83
C ILE A 23 30.60 16.98 -10.56
N ARG A 24 30.50 17.08 -11.90
CA ARG A 24 29.60 16.23 -12.69
C ARG A 24 29.94 14.76 -12.57
N VAL A 25 31.23 14.40 -12.64
CA VAL A 25 31.67 13.01 -12.48
C VAL A 25 31.31 12.48 -11.10
N VAL A 26 31.49 13.29 -10.05
CA VAL A 26 31.07 12.93 -8.69
C VAL A 26 29.57 12.73 -8.62
N TYR A 27 28.76 13.62 -9.20
CA TYR A 27 27.30 13.44 -9.21
C TYR A 27 26.85 12.19 -9.96
N ASN A 28 27.51 11.82 -11.05
CA ASN A 28 27.17 10.60 -11.80
C ASN A 28 27.50 9.33 -11.02
N ASN A 29 28.49 9.37 -10.13
CA ASN A 29 28.94 8.25 -9.31
C ASN A 29 28.57 8.43 -7.82
N LEU A 30 27.67 9.37 -7.53
CA LEU A 30 27.29 9.71 -6.17
C LEU A 30 26.87 8.50 -5.34
N PRO A 31 26.04 7.53 -5.82
CA PRO A 31 25.61 6.40 -5.00
C PRO A 31 26.74 5.43 -4.61
N SER A 32 27.91 5.53 -5.25
CA SER A 32 29.08 4.71 -4.93
C SER A 32 30.00 5.37 -3.89
N VAL A 33 29.77 6.64 -3.54
CA VAL A 33 30.57 7.37 -2.55
C VAL A 33 30.10 6.99 -1.14
N THR A 34 30.98 6.38 -0.37
CA THR A 34 30.71 5.92 1.02
C THR A 34 31.39 6.76 2.09
N SER A 35 32.42 7.55 1.74
CA SER A 35 33.15 8.41 2.69
C SER A 35 33.73 9.63 1.96
N PHE A 36 33.72 10.78 2.64
CA PHE A 36 34.31 12.03 2.17
C PHE A 36 35.64 12.38 2.86
N GLY A 37 36.12 11.52 3.77
CA GLY A 37 37.32 11.79 4.56
C GLY A 37 37.14 13.04 5.43
N GLN A 38 38.19 13.84 5.59
CA GLN A 38 38.20 15.04 6.47
C GLN A 38 37.85 16.34 5.71
N MET A 39 36.94 16.28 4.75
CA MET A 39 36.58 17.44 3.95
C MET A 39 35.66 18.40 4.72
N SER A 40 35.77 19.71 4.45
CA SER A 40 34.90 20.70 5.07
C SER A 40 33.43 20.52 4.66
N TYR A 41 32.53 20.76 5.61
CA TYR A 41 31.09 20.63 5.38
C TYR A 41 30.60 21.46 4.20
N GLU A 42 31.11 22.68 4.01
CA GLU A 42 30.73 23.54 2.88
C GLU A 42 31.00 22.93 1.51
N THR A 43 32.10 22.16 1.39
CA THR A 43 32.47 21.51 0.12
C THR A 43 31.62 20.27 -0.13
N VAL A 44 31.26 19.56 0.95
CA VAL A 44 30.54 18.28 0.87
C VAL A 44 29.02 18.47 0.79
N LYS A 45 28.49 19.53 1.42
CA LYS A 45 27.07 19.93 1.44
C LYS A 45 26.33 19.79 0.10
N PRO A 46 26.84 20.32 -1.04
CA PRO A 46 26.13 20.19 -2.33
C PRO A 46 26.01 18.74 -2.83
N PHE A 47 26.82 17.82 -2.31
CA PHE A 47 26.71 16.39 -2.60
C PHE A 47 25.72 15.72 -1.66
N LEU A 48 25.76 16.02 -0.36
CA LEU A 48 24.86 15.43 0.65
C LEU A 48 23.39 15.75 0.39
N ILE A 49 23.07 16.97 -0.06
CA ILE A 49 21.70 17.38 -0.40
C ILE A 49 21.08 16.48 -1.49
N ARG A 50 21.90 15.86 -2.34
CA ARG A 50 21.42 14.96 -3.40
C ARG A 50 21.47 13.48 -3.02
N MET A 51 22.01 13.15 -1.84
CA MET A 51 22.06 11.77 -1.38
C MET A 51 20.72 11.31 -0.86
N ASP A 52 20.51 10.00 -0.93
CA ASP A 52 19.39 9.32 -0.30
C ASP A 52 19.63 9.16 1.22
N ALA A 53 18.59 9.03 2.01
CA ALA A 53 18.69 8.87 3.46
C ALA A 53 19.52 7.64 3.86
N GLN A 54 19.31 6.51 3.16
CA GLN A 54 20.08 5.28 3.38
C GLN A 54 21.55 5.46 3.05
N GLN A 55 21.87 6.31 2.07
CA GLN A 55 23.24 6.62 1.72
C GLN A 55 23.88 7.56 2.76
N LEU A 56 23.13 8.56 3.21
CA LEU A 56 23.60 9.52 4.22
C LEU A 56 24.01 8.79 5.52
N HIS A 57 23.21 7.82 5.98
CA HIS A 57 23.60 6.96 7.11
C HIS A 57 24.93 6.24 6.92
N ARG A 58 25.18 5.67 5.74
CA ARG A 58 26.46 5.00 5.47
C ARG A 58 27.62 5.96 5.47
N VAL A 59 27.39 7.21 5.05
CA VAL A 59 28.42 8.26 5.08
C VAL A 59 28.69 8.68 6.53
N GLU A 60 27.66 8.87 7.35
CA GLU A 60 27.77 9.19 8.78
C GLU A 60 28.61 8.14 9.53
N GLU A 61 28.36 6.85 9.29
CA GLU A 61 29.12 5.74 9.89
C GLU A 61 30.63 5.83 9.60
N ASN A 62 31.00 6.29 8.40
CA ASN A 62 32.38 6.45 7.99
C ASN A 62 32.96 7.84 8.30
N SER A 63 32.14 8.81 8.70
CA SER A 63 32.50 10.23 8.79
C SER A 63 31.71 10.91 9.90
N PRO A 64 32.07 10.68 11.18
CA PRO A 64 31.29 11.15 12.34
C PRO A 64 31.32 12.68 12.53
N HIS A 65 32.18 13.40 11.81
CA HIS A 65 32.26 14.87 11.88
C HIS A 65 31.09 15.58 11.18
N LEU A 66 30.28 14.85 10.40
CA LEU A 66 29.14 15.41 9.67
C LEU A 66 27.83 15.40 10.48
N ILE A 67 27.74 14.53 11.50
CA ILE A 67 26.53 14.26 12.30
C ILE A 67 25.95 15.53 12.94
N ASP A 68 26.81 16.45 13.38
CA ASP A 68 26.35 17.69 14.03
C ASP A 68 25.93 18.77 13.01
N LEU A 69 26.27 18.61 11.73
CA LEU A 69 26.12 19.63 10.69
C LEU A 69 25.02 19.27 9.67
N ASP A 70 24.65 17.99 9.58
CA ASP A 70 23.71 17.48 8.57
C ASP A 70 22.24 17.52 9.01
N GLU A 71 21.92 18.07 10.19
CA GLU A 71 20.54 18.25 10.67
C GLU A 71 19.64 18.97 9.64
N GLU A 72 20.19 19.97 8.94
CA GLU A 72 19.47 20.70 7.89
C GLU A 72 19.12 19.79 6.69
N ILE A 73 19.98 18.82 6.39
CA ILE A 73 19.81 17.87 5.29
C ILE A 73 18.74 16.85 5.68
N TRP A 74 18.78 16.32 6.89
CA TRP A 74 17.75 15.43 7.41
C TRP A 74 16.37 16.09 7.42
N LYS A 75 16.28 17.36 7.85
CA LYS A 75 15.04 18.13 7.75
C LYS A 75 14.53 18.24 6.30
N ALA A 76 15.42 18.50 5.35
CA ALA A 76 15.06 18.57 3.93
C ALA A 76 14.57 17.22 3.41
N LEU A 77 15.21 16.11 3.79
CA LEU A 77 14.77 14.75 3.45
C LEU A 77 13.38 14.46 4.01
N CYS A 78 13.17 14.67 5.31
CA CYS A 78 11.89 14.47 5.99
C CYS A 78 10.75 15.25 5.33
N THR A 79 10.98 16.53 5.06
CA THR A 79 9.97 17.38 4.42
C THR A 79 9.74 17.00 2.95
N SER A 80 10.76 16.49 2.24
CA SER A 80 10.62 16.06 0.85
C SER A 80 9.84 14.75 0.71
N GLU A 81 10.12 13.74 1.54
CA GLU A 81 9.53 12.41 1.46
C GLU A 81 8.16 12.30 2.14
N PHE A 82 8.01 12.91 3.32
CA PHE A 82 6.81 12.75 4.14
C PHE A 82 5.95 14.01 4.12
N ILE A 83 4.81 13.91 3.44
CA ILE A 83 3.86 15.02 3.31
C ILE A 83 3.26 15.37 4.68
N GLU A 84 3.03 14.38 5.54
CA GLU A 84 2.51 14.58 6.90
C GLU A 84 3.47 15.43 7.75
N ILE A 85 4.78 15.15 7.66
CA ILE A 85 5.81 15.91 8.36
C ILE A 85 5.88 17.33 7.80
N ARG A 86 5.92 17.47 6.47
CA ARG A 86 5.91 18.79 5.82
C ARG A 86 4.74 19.65 6.32
N ARG A 87 3.52 19.09 6.37
CA ARG A 87 2.34 19.80 6.87
C ARG A 87 2.44 20.18 8.34
N ALA A 88 3.00 19.31 9.18
CA ALA A 88 3.20 19.61 10.59
C ALA A 88 4.23 20.74 10.81
N VAL A 89 5.30 20.75 10.00
CA VAL A 89 6.32 21.80 10.02
C VAL A 89 5.74 23.12 9.52
N ASP A 90 5.03 23.12 8.39
CA ASP A 90 4.42 24.32 7.81
C ASP A 90 3.33 24.93 8.72
N SER A 91 2.60 24.10 9.46
CA SER A 91 1.57 24.56 10.40
C SER A 91 2.13 25.06 11.72
N GLY A 92 3.44 24.93 11.96
CA GLY A 92 4.09 25.29 13.22
C GLY A 92 3.64 24.44 14.42
N GLN A 93 2.97 23.31 14.17
CA GLN A 93 2.50 22.37 15.20
C GLN A 93 3.53 21.29 15.52
N PHE A 94 4.66 21.30 14.82
CA PHE A 94 5.74 20.36 15.05
C PHE A 94 6.69 20.92 16.11
N ASP A 95 6.68 20.30 17.29
CA ASP A 95 7.71 20.54 18.31
C ASP A 95 9.08 20.18 17.72
N LEU A 96 10.07 21.07 17.85
CA LEU A 96 11.40 20.79 17.29
C LEU A 96 11.94 19.50 17.93
N PRO A 97 12.17 18.45 17.13
CA PRO A 97 12.68 17.19 17.64
C PRO A 97 14.13 17.39 18.08
N GLY A 98 14.58 16.57 19.04
CA GLY A 98 15.98 16.58 19.47
C GLY A 98 16.95 16.20 18.34
N SER A 99 16.51 15.41 17.37
CA SER A 99 17.25 15.09 16.15
C SER A 99 16.30 14.82 14.98
N TRP A 100 16.55 15.45 13.83
CA TRP A 100 15.79 15.17 12.59
C TRP A 100 16.01 13.75 12.07
N ARG A 101 17.14 13.14 12.45
CA ARG A 101 17.49 11.76 12.12
C ARG A 101 16.50 10.78 12.74
N GLU A 102 16.21 10.93 14.03
CA GLU A 102 15.24 10.06 14.74
C GLU A 102 13.83 10.18 14.15
N VAL A 103 13.44 11.39 13.75
CA VAL A 103 12.15 11.64 13.10
C VAL A 103 12.04 10.91 11.77
N TYR A 104 13.13 10.87 10.99
CA TYR A 104 13.16 10.11 9.74
C TYR A 104 13.01 8.61 10.02
N ASP A 105 13.76 8.07 10.97
CA ASP A 105 13.72 6.64 11.35
C ASP A 105 12.30 6.22 11.79
N GLU A 106 11.64 7.03 12.61
CA GLU A 106 10.26 6.77 13.03
C GLU A 106 9.29 6.82 11.84
N ALA A 107 9.41 7.83 10.98
CA ALA A 107 8.54 7.99 9.82
C ALA A 107 8.72 6.86 8.79
N GLU A 108 9.95 6.40 8.57
CA GLU A 108 10.26 5.25 7.73
C GLU A 108 9.65 3.97 8.31
N SER A 109 9.83 3.72 9.61
CA SER A 109 9.22 2.56 10.28
C SER A 109 7.69 2.56 10.17
N ALA A 110 7.07 3.73 10.28
CA ALA A 110 5.62 3.89 10.14
C ALA A 110 5.15 3.66 8.70
N ARG A 111 5.94 4.09 7.70
CA ARG A 111 5.70 3.81 6.27
C ARG A 111 5.76 2.32 6.00
N ASP A 112 6.77 1.63 6.50
CA ASP A 112 6.96 0.19 6.30
C ASP A 112 5.89 -0.62 7.00
N ALA A 113 5.49 -0.24 8.21
CA ALA A 113 4.37 -0.86 8.92
C ALA A 113 3.06 -0.73 8.13
N LYS A 114 2.76 0.45 7.59
CA LYS A 114 1.60 0.65 6.71
C LYS A 114 1.69 -0.24 5.48
N PHE A 115 2.84 -0.28 4.82
CA PHE A 115 3.04 -1.11 3.62
C PHE A 115 2.85 -2.61 3.92
N ALA A 116 3.40 -3.12 5.02
CA ALA A 116 3.23 -4.49 5.47
C ALA A 116 1.76 -4.84 5.71
N LEU A 117 1.01 -3.96 6.38
CA LEU A 117 -0.44 -4.12 6.59
C LEU A 117 -1.21 -4.14 5.27
N LEU A 118 -0.84 -3.31 4.30
CA LEU A 118 -1.46 -3.31 2.97
C LEU A 118 -1.16 -4.63 2.22
N GLN A 119 0.08 -5.09 2.25
CA GLN A 119 0.48 -6.36 1.66
C GLN A 119 -0.28 -7.54 2.30
N GLU A 120 -0.45 -7.54 3.62
CA GLU A 120 -1.20 -8.58 4.32
C GLU A 120 -2.68 -8.58 3.91
N LYS A 121 -3.30 -7.40 3.84
CA LYS A 121 -4.68 -7.25 3.34
C LYS A 121 -4.83 -7.80 1.93
N MET A 122 -3.90 -7.51 1.03
CA MET A 122 -3.90 -8.05 -0.33
C MET A 122 -3.82 -9.58 -0.30
N LYS A 123 -2.84 -10.15 0.41
CA LYS A 123 -2.67 -11.61 0.54
C LYS A 123 -3.93 -12.28 1.09
N ASN A 124 -4.55 -11.70 2.11
CA ASN A 124 -5.77 -12.24 2.72
C ASN A 124 -6.97 -12.20 1.76
N ASN A 125 -7.08 -11.13 0.96
CA ASN A 125 -8.11 -11.05 -0.08
C ASN A 125 -7.95 -12.13 -1.15
N TYR A 126 -6.73 -12.35 -1.66
CA TYR A 126 -6.46 -13.42 -2.63
C TYR A 126 -6.78 -14.81 -2.08
N LYS A 127 -6.43 -15.09 -0.81
CA LYS A 127 -6.77 -16.35 -0.14
C LYS A 127 -8.28 -16.53 -0.02
N ALA A 128 -9.00 -15.49 0.36
CA ALA A 128 -10.47 -15.54 0.46
C ALA A 128 -11.12 -15.83 -0.90
N LEU A 129 -10.64 -15.18 -1.97
CA LEU A 129 -11.13 -15.43 -3.34
C LEU A 129 -10.80 -16.84 -3.83
N ALA A 130 -9.61 -17.37 -3.52
CA ALA A 130 -9.24 -18.75 -3.86
C ALA A 130 -10.17 -19.75 -3.14
N HIS A 131 -10.38 -19.57 -1.84
CA HIS A 131 -11.27 -20.41 -1.05
C HIS A 131 -12.73 -20.35 -1.54
N GLU A 132 -13.21 -19.18 -1.97
CA GLU A 132 -14.53 -19.03 -2.57
C GLU A 132 -14.65 -19.80 -3.90
N LYS A 133 -13.61 -19.76 -4.74
CA LYS A 133 -13.57 -20.53 -6.00
C LYS A 133 -13.55 -22.03 -5.75
N GLU A 134 -12.71 -22.49 -4.81
CA GLU A 134 -12.63 -23.90 -4.43
C GLU A 134 -13.95 -24.41 -3.81
N ALA A 135 -14.62 -23.60 -3.01
CA ALA A 135 -15.92 -23.96 -2.42
C ALA A 135 -17.03 -24.09 -3.48
N LYS A 136 -16.97 -23.29 -4.56
CA LYS A 136 -17.90 -23.38 -5.70
C LYS A 136 -17.47 -24.40 -6.76
N GLN A 137 -16.26 -24.96 -6.67
CA GLN A 137 -15.75 -25.89 -7.66
C GLN A 137 -16.47 -27.24 -7.56
N ILE A 138 -17.05 -27.68 -8.69
CA ILE A 138 -17.68 -29.00 -8.80
C ILE A 138 -16.57 -30.06 -8.71
N LYS A 139 -16.55 -30.81 -7.60
CA LYS A 139 -15.67 -31.97 -7.43
C LYS A 139 -16.35 -33.18 -8.06
N VAL A 140 -15.78 -33.70 -9.14
CA VAL A 140 -16.27 -34.95 -9.78
C VAL A 140 -15.96 -36.11 -8.83
N ILE A 141 -17.00 -36.77 -8.35
CA ILE A 141 -16.89 -37.94 -7.47
C ILE A 141 -17.04 -39.20 -8.33
N GLU A 142 -16.05 -40.09 -8.33
CA GLU A 142 -16.07 -41.32 -9.14
C GLU A 142 -17.15 -42.33 -8.74
N LYS A 143 -17.58 -42.29 -7.48
CA LYS A 143 -18.56 -43.22 -6.91
C LYS A 143 -19.83 -42.47 -6.53
N ALA A 144 -20.98 -42.94 -7.00
CA ALA A 144 -22.27 -42.32 -6.74
C ALA A 144 -22.50 -42.19 -5.21
N PRO A 145 -22.86 -41.00 -4.70
CA PRO A 145 -23.06 -40.80 -3.27
C PRO A 145 -24.22 -41.68 -2.76
N PRO A 146 -24.10 -42.26 -1.55
CA PRO A 146 -25.09 -43.19 -1.04
C PRO A 146 -26.45 -42.51 -0.86
N ALA A 147 -27.52 -43.19 -1.26
CA ALA A 147 -28.88 -42.67 -1.18
C ALA A 147 -29.28 -42.37 0.27
N LYS A 148 -29.48 -41.09 0.60
CA LYS A 148 -30.03 -40.68 1.90
C LYS A 148 -31.51 -41.08 1.98
N ARG A 149 -31.82 -42.11 2.78
CA ARG A 149 -33.22 -42.47 3.13
C ARG A 149 -33.82 -41.32 3.92
N ARG A 150 -34.72 -40.54 3.31
CA ARG A 150 -35.54 -39.56 4.05
C ARG A 150 -36.55 -40.34 4.89
N ALA A 151 -36.38 -40.34 6.21
CA ALA A 151 -37.41 -40.78 7.12
C ALA A 151 -38.52 -39.72 7.15
N PHE A 152 -39.53 -39.88 6.31
CA PHE A 152 -40.80 -39.18 6.52
C PHE A 152 -41.48 -39.84 7.71
N SER A 153 -41.31 -39.26 8.90
CA SER A 153 -42.13 -39.63 10.06
C SER A 153 -43.52 -39.02 9.89
N CYS A 154 -44.38 -39.69 9.14
CA CYS A 154 -45.83 -39.55 9.31
C CYS A 154 -46.23 -40.59 10.36
N ALA A 155 -46.19 -40.20 11.63
CA ALA A 155 -46.89 -40.94 12.65
C ALA A 155 -48.36 -40.51 12.60
N SER A 156 -49.24 -41.51 12.47
CA SER A 156 -50.70 -41.44 12.65
C SER A 156 -51.54 -41.06 11.42
N ILE A 157 -51.62 -41.96 10.44
CA ILE A 157 -52.87 -42.14 9.67
C ILE A 157 -53.62 -43.31 10.33
N VAL A 158 -54.71 -43.00 11.03
CA VAL A 158 -55.70 -43.99 11.47
C VAL A 158 -56.47 -44.52 10.25
N PRO A 159 -56.81 -45.81 10.18
CA PRO A 159 -57.52 -46.37 9.04
C PRO A 159 -59.01 -46.09 9.20
N PHE A 160 -59.57 -45.21 8.35
CA PHE A 160 -61.02 -45.14 8.17
C PHE A 160 -61.39 -45.94 6.92
N LEU A 161 -62.01 -47.09 7.13
CA LEU A 161 -62.70 -47.89 6.13
C LEU A 161 -63.98 -47.15 5.71
N PHE A 162 -64.19 -46.88 4.42
CA PHE A 162 -65.38 -47.23 3.59
C PHE A 162 -65.27 -46.56 2.18
N PRO A 163 -66.05 -46.94 1.15
CA PRO A 163 -65.55 -47.70 0.01
C PRO A 163 -65.86 -47.04 -1.36
N SER A 164 -65.35 -47.68 -2.42
CA SER A 164 -65.98 -47.82 -3.74
C SER A 164 -66.50 -46.57 -4.48
N SER A 165 -65.97 -46.45 -5.70
CA SER A 165 -66.54 -45.86 -6.91
C SER A 165 -66.44 -44.33 -7.09
N PHE A 166 -65.45 -43.91 -7.88
CA PHE A 166 -65.78 -43.13 -9.07
C PHE A 166 -64.76 -43.33 -10.19
N SER A 167 -65.31 -43.26 -11.40
CA SER A 167 -64.76 -43.72 -12.67
C SER A 167 -63.66 -42.81 -13.24
N ARG A 168 -62.71 -43.47 -13.94
CA ARG A 168 -61.95 -43.07 -15.14
C ARG A 168 -61.88 -41.57 -15.51
N ASN A 169 -60.67 -41.06 -15.72
CA ASN A 169 -60.09 -40.95 -17.07
C ASN A 169 -58.63 -40.47 -17.05
N PRO A 170 -57.79 -40.90 -18.03
CA PRO A 170 -56.40 -40.46 -18.16
C PRO A 170 -56.31 -39.22 -19.07
N PHE A 171 -55.45 -38.25 -18.73
CA PHE A 171 -55.04 -37.21 -19.67
C PHE A 171 -53.55 -36.93 -19.54
N PHE A 172 -52.85 -37.25 -20.63
CA PHE A 172 -51.50 -36.83 -20.96
C PHE A 172 -51.42 -35.30 -20.96
N SER A 173 -50.37 -34.71 -20.38
CA SER A 173 -49.81 -33.48 -20.94
C SER A 173 -48.36 -33.28 -20.53
N CYS A 174 -47.49 -33.42 -21.53
CA CYS A 174 -46.14 -32.89 -21.54
C CYS A 174 -46.23 -31.37 -21.77
N GLY A 175 -45.44 -30.57 -21.05
CA GLY A 175 -45.43 -29.13 -21.24
C GLY A 175 -44.41 -28.42 -20.37
N GLY A 176 -43.13 -28.50 -20.78
CA GLY A 176 -42.10 -27.63 -20.26
C GLY A 176 -42.37 -26.17 -20.63
N LYS A 177 -42.19 -25.27 -19.66
CA LYS A 177 -42.04 -23.84 -19.92
C LYS A 177 -40.65 -23.42 -19.51
N ALA A 178 -39.93 -22.87 -20.49
CA ALA A 178 -38.76 -22.05 -20.29
C ALA A 178 -39.22 -20.72 -19.71
N ASP A 179 -38.72 -20.36 -18.53
CA ASP A 179 -38.88 -19.01 -17.99
C ASP A 179 -37.54 -18.29 -18.04
N SER A 180 -37.50 -17.35 -18.98
CA SER A 180 -36.56 -16.26 -19.09
C SER A 180 -36.50 -15.49 -17.77
N ARG A 181 -35.35 -15.48 -17.09
CA ARG A 181 -35.10 -14.54 -15.98
C ARG A 181 -34.09 -13.48 -16.41
N SER A 182 -34.65 -12.29 -16.53
CA SER A 182 -34.03 -10.98 -16.65
C SER A 182 -32.85 -10.79 -15.70
N PHE A 183 -31.78 -10.24 -16.27
CA PHE A 183 -30.61 -9.71 -15.59
C PHE A 183 -31.00 -8.42 -14.84
N THR A 184 -31.08 -8.47 -13.52
CA THR A 184 -31.12 -7.27 -12.68
C THR A 184 -29.76 -7.09 -12.02
N TYR A 185 -29.07 -6.00 -12.33
CA TYR A 185 -27.90 -5.53 -11.60
C TYR A 185 -28.30 -5.34 -10.13
N ALA A 186 -27.68 -6.10 -9.22
CA ALA A 186 -27.80 -5.86 -7.80
C ALA A 186 -26.92 -4.66 -7.42
N GLU A 187 -27.55 -3.60 -6.93
CA GLU A 187 -26.90 -2.50 -6.21
C GLU A 187 -26.00 -3.03 -5.09
N SER A 188 -24.80 -2.45 -5.00
CA SER A 188 -23.85 -2.70 -3.91
C SER A 188 -24.42 -2.25 -2.57
N PRO A 189 -24.37 -3.08 -1.50
CA PRO A 189 -24.78 -2.62 -0.18
C PRO A 189 -23.73 -1.67 0.40
N ALA A 190 -24.17 -0.44 0.65
CA ALA A 190 -23.43 0.60 1.33
C ALA A 190 -22.79 0.14 2.66
N CYS A 191 -21.55 0.55 2.89
CA CYS A 191 -20.82 0.37 4.14
C CYS A 191 -21.63 0.93 5.33
N ARG A 192 -22.03 0.05 6.26
CA ARG A 192 -22.53 0.47 7.58
C ARG A 192 -21.39 1.14 8.36
N ARG A 193 -21.56 2.43 8.66
CA ARG A 193 -20.77 3.19 9.63
C ARG A 193 -20.95 2.54 11.02
N GLY A 194 -19.92 1.82 11.45
CA GLY A 194 -19.77 1.35 12.83
C GLY A 194 -19.49 2.52 13.78
N LYS A 195 -20.18 2.51 14.91
CA LYS A 195 -20.14 3.48 16.00
C LYS A 195 -18.78 3.43 16.73
N GLN A 196 -18.11 4.56 16.87
CA GLN A 196 -16.88 4.71 17.67
C GLN A 196 -17.13 4.29 19.14
N PRO A 197 -16.29 3.47 19.78
CA PRO A 197 -16.31 3.33 21.23
C PRO A 197 -15.62 4.53 21.89
N SER A 198 -16.32 5.15 22.85
CA SER A 198 -15.84 6.21 23.73
C SER A 198 -14.78 5.66 24.67
N ILE A 199 -13.54 6.11 24.52
CA ILE A 199 -12.44 5.81 25.45
C ILE A 199 -12.63 6.69 26.68
N ARG A 200 -12.98 6.08 27.82
CA ARG A 200 -13.02 6.74 29.12
C ARG A 200 -11.60 7.07 29.58
N SER A 201 -11.38 8.32 29.99
CA SER A 201 -10.18 8.79 30.68
C SER A 201 -10.02 8.07 32.02
N LEU A 202 -8.94 7.32 32.18
CA LEU A 202 -8.46 6.87 33.50
C LEU A 202 -7.41 7.87 33.99
N GLY A 203 -7.62 8.33 35.22
CA GLY A 203 -6.99 9.50 35.80
C GLY A 203 -5.49 9.37 36.04
N ALA A 204 -4.86 10.54 36.03
CA ALA A 204 -3.50 10.77 36.50
C ALA A 204 -3.42 10.43 38.00
N SER A 205 -2.61 9.42 38.33
CA SER A 205 -2.12 9.21 39.69
C SER A 205 -0.80 9.95 39.86
N HIS A 206 -0.85 10.98 40.70
CA HIS A 206 0.26 11.74 41.23
C HIS A 206 1.23 10.83 42.00
N VAL A 207 2.48 10.73 41.55
CA VAL A 207 3.57 10.15 42.35
C VAL A 207 4.57 11.26 42.64
N ARG A 208 4.65 11.64 43.92
CA ARG A 208 5.74 12.43 44.49
C ARG A 208 6.94 11.50 44.69
N LEU A 209 8.11 11.96 44.27
CA LEU A 209 9.38 11.76 44.97
C LEU A 209 10.09 13.11 45.03
#